data_AF-A0A915LN62-F1
#
_entry.id   AF-A0A915LN62-F1
#
_cell.length_a   1.000
_cell.length_b   1.000
_cell.length_c   1.000
_cell.angle_alpha   90.00
_cell.angle_beta   90.00
_cell.angle_gamma   90.00
#
_symmetry.space_group_name_H-M   'P 1'
#
loop_
_entity.id
_entity.type
_entity.pdbx_description
1 polymer ?
#
loop_
_entity_poly.entity_id
_entity_poly.type
_entity_poly.pdbx_seq_one_letter_code
_entity_poly.pdbx_strand_id
1 'polypeptide(L)'
;LDSKLVMDVVSRMEDTEPFSEELHAAMKRLWTDSGVEECFSRSNEYQLNDSAKYFLDDLERLGQPNYEPTEQDILRTRVKTTGIVEVPKFLNFEIFKNF
;
A
#
# COMPACT_ATOMS: atom_id res chain seq x y z
N LEU A 1 -5.01 -12.40 15.90
CA LEU A 1 -4.20 -13.26 15.00
C LEU A 1 -3.73 -12.44 13.81
N ASP A 2 -4.66 -11.83 13.08
CA ASP A 2 -4.37 -11.02 11.89
C ASP A 2 -3.41 -9.84 12.14
N SER A 3 -3.61 -9.09 13.22
CA SER A 3 -2.72 -7.99 13.60
C SER A 3 -1.28 -8.46 13.85
N LYS A 4 -1.10 -9.64 14.44
CA LYS A 4 0.22 -10.23 14.66
C LYS A 4 0.85 -10.64 13.34
N LEU A 5 0.10 -11.26 12.43
CA LEU A 5 0.57 -11.63 11.11
C LEU A 5 1.05 -10.41 10.31
N VAL A 6 0.24 -9.35 10.23
CA VAL A 6 0.60 -8.12 9.52
C VAL A 6 1.85 -7.48 10.12
N MET A 7 1.94 -7.38 11.45
CA MET A 7 3.11 -6.80 12.12
C MET A 7 4.36 -7.67 11.97
N ASP A 8 4.22 -9.00 12.00
CA ASP A 8 5.32 -9.93 11.78
C ASP A 8 5.88 -9.80 10.35
N VAL A 9 5.03 -9.66 9.33
CA VAL A 9 5.48 -9.43 7.94
C VAL A 9 6.18 -8.07 7.80
N VAL A 10 5.58 -6.99 8.29
CA VAL A 10 6.18 -5.65 8.25
C VAL A 10 7.53 -5.63 8.96
N SER A 11 7.69 -6.37 10.06
CA SER A 11 8.96 -6.45 10.79
C SER A 11 10.07 -7.18 10.04
N ARG A 12 9.72 -8.06 9.10
CA ARG A 12 10.67 -8.84 8.30
C ARG A 12 11.19 -8.09 7.08
N MET A 13 10.60 -6.95 6.73
CA MET A 13 10.93 -6.19 5.51
C MET A 13 10.87 -7.06 4.23
N GLU A 14 10.03 -8.09 4.23
CA GLU A 14 9.69 -8.91 3.05
C GLU A 14 8.68 -8.15 2.16
N ASP A 15 8.90 -6.85 1.96
CA ASP A 15 7.98 -5.96 1.21
C ASP A 15 8.11 -6.14 -0.31
N THR A 16 9.03 -6.98 -0.77
CA THR A 16 9.34 -7.22 -2.19
C THR A 16 8.68 -8.47 -2.77
N GLU A 17 7.91 -9.22 -1.99
CA GLU A 17 7.16 -10.37 -2.50
C GLU A 17 5.68 -10.03 -2.67
N PRO A 18 4.99 -10.59 -3.70
CA PRO A 18 3.55 -10.42 -3.84
C PRO A 18 2.84 -10.86 -2.56
N PHE A 19 1.81 -10.11 -2.15
CA PHE A 19 1.05 -10.40 -0.93
C PHE A 19 0.63 -11.87 -0.92
N SER A 20 1.02 -12.61 0.14
CA SER A 20 0.46 -13.94 0.35
C SER A 20 -1.05 -13.84 0.52
N GLU A 21 -1.81 -14.85 0.06
CA GLU A 21 -3.27 -14.85 0.20
C GLU A 21 -3.70 -14.67 1.66
N GLU A 22 -2.93 -15.24 2.60
CA GLU A 22 -3.17 -15.12 4.03
C GLU A 22 -2.99 -13.68 4.53
N LEU A 23 -1.91 -13.01 4.12
CA LEU A 23 -1.64 -11.62 4.46
C LEU A 23 -2.69 -10.69 3.87
N HIS A 24 -3.04 -10.89 2.60
CA HIS A 24 -4.06 -10.11 1.91
C HIS A 24 -5.43 -10.23 2.60
N ALA A 25 -5.83 -11.45 2.95
CA ALA A 25 -7.07 -11.69 3.67
C ALA A 25 -7.04 -11.10 5.09
N ALA A 26 -5.91 -11.16 5.78
CA ALA A 26 -5.74 -10.54 7.10
C ALA A 26 -5.82 -9.01 7.04
N MET A 27 -5.20 -8.38 6.04
CA MET A 27 -5.28 -6.93 5.82
C MET A 27 -6.72 -6.48 5.54
N LYS A 28 -7.47 -7.23 4.70
CA LYS A 28 -8.89 -6.95 4.45
C LYS A 28 -9.73 -7.03 5.72
N ARG A 29 -9.57 -8.11 6.51
CA ARG A 29 -10.33 -8.30 7.76
C ARG A 29 -10.03 -7.18 8.76
N LEU A 30 -8.76 -6.79 8.89
CA LEU A 30 -8.37 -5.68 9.74
C LEU A 30 -8.95 -4.35 9.25
N TRP A 31 -8.96 -4.10 7.94
CA TRP A 31 -9.51 -2.84 7.41
C TRP A 31 -11.01 -2.69 7.66
N THR A 32 -11.76 -3.80 7.63
CA THR A 32 -13.19 -3.83 7.95
C THR A 32 -13.50 -3.92 9.44
N ASP A 33 -12.48 -3.98 10.31
CA ASP A 33 -12.69 -4.04 11.75
C ASP A 33 -13.07 -2.67 12.30
N SER A 34 -14.16 -2.62 13.07
CA SER A 34 -14.68 -1.37 13.64
C SER A 34 -13.67 -0.60 14.49
N GLY A 35 -12.75 -1.28 15.19
CA GLY A 35 -11.71 -0.63 15.98
C GLY A 35 -10.63 0.01 15.10
N VAL A 36 -10.34 -0.60 13.94
CA VAL A 36 -9.42 -0.03 12.94
C VAL A 36 -10.07 1.15 12.23
N GLU A 37 -11.36 1.08 11.89
CA GLU A 37 -12.10 2.22 11.33
C GLU A 37 -12.17 3.41 12.30
N GLU A 38 -12.45 3.15 13.59
CA GLU A 38 -12.46 4.17 14.63
C GLU A 38 -11.06 4.80 14.79
N CYS A 39 -10.01 3.98 14.82
CA CYS A 39 -8.63 4.44 14.85
C CYS A 39 -8.31 5.32 13.63
N PHE A 40 -8.67 4.85 12.44
CA PHE A 40 -8.49 5.58 11.18
C PHE A 40 -9.24 6.92 11.16
N SER A 41 -10.41 7.02 11.79
CA SER A 41 -11.14 8.29 11.94
C SER A 41 -10.36 9.35 12.73
N ARG A 42 -9.46 8.89 13.62
CA ARG A 42 -8.55 9.68 14.43
C ARG A 42 -7.14 9.76 13.82
N SER A 43 -7.01 9.46 12.53
CA SER A 43 -5.73 9.50 11.81
C SER A 43 -5.04 10.85 11.80
N ASN A 44 -5.76 11.93 12.13
CA ASN A 44 -5.19 13.26 12.36
C ASN A 44 -4.34 13.35 13.65
N GLU A 45 -4.45 12.40 14.57
CA GLU A 45 -3.68 12.34 15.82
C GLU A 45 -2.30 11.68 15.65
N TYR A 46 -2.04 11.04 14.50
CA TYR A 46 -0.78 10.35 14.21
C TYR A 46 -0.34 10.52 12.75
N GLN A 47 0.87 10.07 12.41
CA GLN A 47 1.41 10.19 11.07
C GLN A 47 0.89 9.07 10.17
N LEU A 48 -0.25 9.30 9.53
CA LEU A 48 -0.79 8.41 8.51
C LEU A 48 -0.66 9.05 7.11
N ASN A 49 -0.41 8.23 6.09
CA ASN A 49 -0.41 8.71 4.72
C ASN A 49 -1.83 9.04 4.26
N ASP A 50 -2.02 10.20 3.62
CA ASP A 50 -3.32 10.58 3.03
C ASP A 50 -3.81 9.58 1.98
N SER A 51 -2.89 8.86 1.34
CA SER A 51 -3.20 7.80 0.37
C SER A 51 -3.51 6.43 1.01
N ALA A 52 -3.37 6.28 2.33
CA ALA A 52 -3.63 5.01 3.02
C ALA A 52 -5.05 4.51 2.75
N LYS A 53 -6.06 5.39 2.88
CA LYS A 53 -7.46 5.02 2.60
C LYS A 53 -7.65 4.52 1.17
N TYR A 54 -7.05 5.21 0.20
CA TYR A 54 -7.19 4.89 -1.21
C TYR A 54 -6.67 3.48 -1.53
N PHE A 55 -5.54 3.10 -0.96
CA PHE A 55 -4.99 1.75 -1.16
C PHE A 55 -5.73 0.68 -0.33
N LEU A 56 -6.12 0.99 0.90
CA LEU A 56 -6.79 0.04 1.79
C LEU A 56 -8.22 -0.27 1.35
N ASP A 57 -8.95 0.72 0.83
CA ASP A 57 -10.29 0.53 0.24
C ASP A 57 -10.27 -0.39 -0.97
N ASP A 58 -9.16 -0.40 -1.73
CA ASP A 58 -9.03 -1.15 -2.98
C ASP A 58 -7.94 -2.24 -2.90
N LEU A 59 -7.78 -2.81 -1.70
CA LEU A 59 -6.82 -3.89 -1.44
C LEU A 59 -7.00 -5.06 -2.40
N GLU A 60 -8.24 -5.36 -2.78
CA GLU A 60 -8.56 -6.47 -3.69
C GLU A 60 -7.84 -6.32 -5.03
N ARG A 61 -7.84 -5.13 -5.61
CA ARG A 61 -7.14 -4.84 -6.87
C ARG A 61 -5.63 -4.95 -6.70
N LEU A 62 -5.09 -4.40 -5.60
CA LEU A 62 -3.65 -4.42 -5.31
C LEU A 62 -3.10 -5.82 -5.09
N GLY A 63 -3.92 -6.75 -4.57
CA GLY A 63 -3.53 -8.14 -4.33
C GLY A 63 -3.65 -9.05 -5.55
N GLN A 64 -4.11 -8.55 -6.71
CA GLN A 64 -4.23 -9.39 -7.90
C GLN A 64 -2.86 -9.71 -8.50
N PRO A 65 -2.62 -10.95 -8.96
CA PRO A 65 -1.35 -11.34 -9.57
C PRO A 65 -1.07 -10.61 -10.89
N ASN A 66 -2.11 -10.07 -11.53
CA ASN A 66 -2.05 -9.27 -12.75
C ASN A 66 -2.36 -7.78 -12.48
N TYR A 67 -2.13 -7.32 -11.25
CA TYR A 67 -2.30 -5.92 -10.88
C TYR A 67 -1.49 -5.01 -11.82
N GLU A 68 -2.19 -4.05 -12.43
CA GLU A 68 -1.58 -2.98 -13.22
C GLU A 68 -1.85 -1.64 -12.52
N PRO A 69 -0.79 -0.91 -12.09
CA PRO A 69 -0.95 0.39 -11.47
C PRO A 69 -1.65 1.38 -12.41
N THR A 70 -2.69 2.03 -11.91
CA THR A 70 -3.33 3.16 -12.58
C THR A 70 -2.50 4.43 -12.39
N GLU A 71 -2.75 5.44 -13.22
CA GLU A 71 -2.17 6.78 -13.02
C GLU A 71 -2.45 7.32 -11.63
N GLN A 72 -3.63 7.02 -11.06
CA GLN A 72 -3.99 7.46 -9.73
C GLN A 72 -3.17 6.75 -8.65
N ASP A 73 -2.86 5.46 -8.80
CA ASP A 73 -1.95 4.75 -7.90
C ASP A 73 -0.57 5.40 -7.92
N ILE A 74 -0.07 5.73 -9.12
CA ILE A 74 1.23 6.38 -9.30
C ILE A 74 1.25 7.75 -8.61
N LEU A 75 0.21 8.56 -8.80
CA LEU A 75 0.10 9.89 -8.17
C LEU A 75 -0.06 9.82 -6.64
N ARG A 76 -0.70 8.76 -6.12
CA ARG A 76 -0.96 8.55 -4.70
C ARG A 76 0.18 7.84 -3.98
N THR A 77 1.04 7.14 -4.71
CA THR A 77 2.29 6.58 -4.23
C THR A 77 3.26 7.73 -4.04
N ARG A 78 3.25 8.31 -2.84
CA ARG A 78 4.04 9.48 -2.51
C ARG A 78 5.53 9.12 -2.54
N VAL A 79 6.17 9.24 -3.69
CA VAL A 79 7.64 9.25 -3.77
C VAL A 79 8.08 10.56 -3.15
N LYS A 80 8.64 10.52 -1.93
CA LYS A 80 9.40 11.68 -1.43
C LYS A 80 10.50 11.94 -2.45
N THR A 81 10.47 13.09 -3.11
CA THR A 81 11.57 13.55 -3.97
C THR A 81 12.82 13.74 -3.10
N THR A 82 13.62 12.69 -2.95
CA THR A 82 14.98 12.81 -2.45
C THR A 82 15.84 13.33 -3.60
N GLY A 83 15.70 14.62 -3.90
CA GLY A 83 16.45 15.31 -4.97
C GLY A 83 15.67 15.51 -6.28
N ILE A 84 16.16 16.46 -7.10
CA ILE A 84 15.69 16.71 -8.47
C ILE A 84 16.09 15.50 -9.31
N VAL A 85 15.10 14.76 -9.81
CA VAL A 85 15.31 13.77 -10.87
C VAL A 85 14.67 14.35 -12.12
N GLU A 86 15.50 14.78 -13.08
CA GLU A 86 15.03 15.09 -14.43
C GLU A 86 14.63 13.79 -15.11
N VAL A 87 13.33 13.59 -15.31
CA VAL A 87 12.83 12.47 -16.12
C VAL A 87 12.48 13.03 -17.51
N PRO A 88 13.15 12.60 -18.59
CA PRO A 88 12.75 12.98 -19.94
C PRO A 88 11.33 12.46 -20.22
N LYS A 89 10.57 13.21 -21.03
CA LYS A 89 9.11 13.13 -21.28
C LYS A 89 8.52 11.79 -21.78
N PHE A 90 9.23 10.68 -21.66
CA PHE A 90 8.73 9.35 -21.97
C PHE A 90 8.93 8.44 -20.76
N LEU A 91 7.93 8.44 -19.88
CA LEU A 91 7.86 7.57 -18.72
C LEU A 91 7.67 6.13 -19.21
N ASN A 92 8.74 5.33 -19.24
CA ASN A 92 8.65 3.90 -19.51
C ASN A 92 8.11 3.19 -18.25
N PHE A 93 6.95 2.57 -18.39
CA PHE A 93 6.23 1.80 -17.36
C PHE A 93 7.02 0.61 -16.79
N GLU A 94 8.21 0.30 -17.32
CA GLU A 94 9.08 -0.80 -16.83
C GLU A 94 9.76 -0.50 -15.49
N ILE A 95 9.85 0.77 -15.06
CA ILE A 95 10.47 1.11 -13.77
C ILE A 95 9.64 0.59 -12.59
N PHE A 96 8.32 0.42 -12.78
CA PHE A 96 7.41 -0.13 -11.76
C PHE A 96 7.33 -1.67 -11.74
N LYS A 97 8.08 -2.37 -12.60
CA LYS A 97 8.13 -3.84 -12.60
C LYS A 97 9.24 -4.44 -11.72
N ASN A 98 10.08 -3.61 -11.10
CA ASN A 98 11.21 -4.05 -10.28
C ASN A 98 11.21 -3.46 -8.86
N PHE A 99 10.04 -3.05 -8.36
CA PHE A 99 9.82 -2.74 -6.95
C PHE A 99 8.65 -3.55 -6.44
#